data_AF-A0A7X4JQL4-F1
#
_entry.id   AF-A0A7X4JQL4-F1
#
_cell.length_a   1.000
_cell.length_b   1.000
_cell.length_c   1.000
_cell.angle_alpha   90.00
_cell.angle_beta   90.00
_cell.angle_gamma   90.00
#
_symmetry.space_group_name_H-M   'P 1'
#
loop_
_entity.id
_entity.type
_entity.pdbx_description
1 polymer ?
#
loop_
_entity_poly.entity_id
_entity_poly.type
_entity_poly.pdbx_seq_one_letter_code
_entity_poly.pdbx_strand_id
1 'polypeptide(L)'
;MRFRILFFALITIAIPDHIYAQGTVQQVVGDLVYVKGLSADLDGKLRVAGDDGAVLQVIKVLSNVVVARVVEENGSPVKSGDRTQVDDGTLAGSPRRVVHAMRVSAAPRIDGRLDDAVWRQAQAAEGFVQRDPKYWMPVTERTVVKIIYDNEKIYFGFECYDKNPGLIVTNNMRRDSQLSGDDNIQLLLDPFNDKQNGVFFIINALGARADMLLSNEGRTTNEDWDCIWEARCVRHEIGWTAEIAIPFDQLRFNPSDEMEWGINMGRYIGHKNEETAFIVGRHTPSPRRRYQMTDMGVLRGLKAVERKRLFQVKPYVLPGTSRNFAGDEGENRTFEAGADVRYGLTSNLALDVSYNTDFAQVEADQEQVNLTQFSHFFPEKRYFFLDGAKLFYFG
;
A
#
# COMPACT_ATOMS: atom_id res chain seq x y z
N MET A 1 18.60 6.39 -24.92
CA MET A 1 19.34 7.66 -25.09
C MET A 1 18.46 8.80 -25.66
N ARG A 2 17.11 8.70 -25.66
CA ARG A 2 16.21 9.62 -26.40
C ARG A 2 15.46 10.70 -25.58
N PHE A 3 15.59 10.75 -24.26
CA PHE A 3 14.91 11.79 -23.43
C PHE A 3 15.93 12.69 -22.75
N ARG A 4 16.72 13.41 -23.54
CA ARG A 4 17.53 14.51 -23.01
C ARG A 4 16.75 15.81 -23.24
N ILE A 5 16.21 16.32 -22.12
CA ILE A 5 15.87 17.73 -21.87
C ILE A 5 14.44 18.14 -22.26
N LEU A 6 13.46 17.76 -21.43
CA LEU A 6 12.18 18.49 -21.28
C LEU A 6 12.16 19.40 -20.05
N PHE A 7 13.28 19.52 -19.33
CA PHE A 7 13.39 20.40 -18.17
C PHE A 7 13.45 21.86 -18.64
N PHE A 8 12.44 22.66 -18.27
CA PHE A 8 12.31 24.09 -18.60
C PHE A 8 12.15 24.42 -20.09
N ALA A 9 11.62 23.50 -20.89
CA ALA A 9 11.33 23.77 -22.30
C ALA A 9 9.97 24.47 -22.48
N LEU A 10 9.95 25.49 -23.35
CA LEU A 10 8.72 25.95 -23.97
C LEU A 10 8.28 24.87 -24.96
N ILE A 11 7.11 24.28 -24.73
CA ILE A 11 6.54 23.27 -25.61
C ILE A 11 5.45 23.94 -26.43
N THR A 12 5.63 23.91 -27.74
CA THR A 12 4.55 24.20 -28.68
C THR A 12 3.75 22.91 -28.89
N ILE A 13 2.46 22.95 -28.63
CA ILE A 13 1.57 21.80 -28.67
C ILE A 13 0.59 21.94 -29.81
N ALA A 14 0.54 20.95 -30.70
CA ALA A 14 -0.52 20.86 -31.70
C ALA A 14 -1.79 20.25 -31.07
N ILE A 15 -2.87 21.01 -31.09
CA ILE A 15 -4.23 20.56 -30.77
C ILE A 15 -4.87 20.02 -32.06
N PRO A 16 -5.74 18.99 -32.02
CA PRO A 16 -6.54 18.62 -33.19
C PRO A 16 -7.21 19.89 -33.77
N ASP A 17 -7.13 20.07 -35.10
CA ASP A 17 -7.64 21.24 -35.84
C ASP A 17 -6.78 22.54 -35.82
N HIS A 18 -5.45 22.40 -35.84
CA HIS A 18 -4.46 23.43 -36.24
C HIS A 18 -4.17 24.59 -35.28
N ILE A 19 -4.69 24.58 -34.05
CA ILE A 19 -4.27 25.58 -33.04
C ILE A 19 -3.00 25.08 -32.35
N TYR A 20 -1.90 25.82 -32.51
CA TYR A 20 -0.71 25.66 -31.70
C TYR A 20 -0.90 26.42 -30.39
N ALA A 21 -0.86 25.71 -29.25
CA ALA A 21 -0.81 26.32 -27.93
C ALA A 21 0.61 26.25 -27.38
N GLN A 22 1.05 27.31 -26.69
CA GLN A 22 2.35 27.32 -26.01
C GLN A 22 2.15 26.99 -24.53
N GLY A 23 2.83 25.95 -24.07
CA GLY A 23 2.92 25.57 -22.68
C GLY A 23 4.36 25.59 -22.20
N THR A 24 4.58 25.71 -20.89
CA THR A 24 5.91 25.56 -20.28
C THR A 24 5.90 24.35 -19.36
N VAL A 25 6.82 23.40 -19.57
CA VAL A 25 6.99 22.28 -18.63
C VAL A 25 7.48 22.83 -17.31
N GLN A 26 6.64 22.69 -16.28
CA GLN A 26 7.00 23.05 -14.92
C GLN A 26 7.77 21.92 -14.26
N GLN A 27 7.36 20.67 -14.51
CA GLN A 27 7.93 19.52 -13.84
C GLN A 27 7.66 18.23 -14.62
N VAL A 28 8.54 17.26 -14.43
CA VAL A 28 8.37 15.86 -14.86
C VAL A 28 8.52 14.96 -13.64
N VAL A 29 7.56 14.05 -13.42
CA VAL A 29 7.49 13.16 -12.26
C VAL A 29 7.13 11.76 -12.75
N GLY A 30 8.13 10.87 -12.83
CA GLY A 30 7.94 9.57 -13.48
C GLY A 30 7.56 9.75 -14.95
N ASP A 31 6.41 9.21 -15.34
CA ASP A 31 5.81 9.33 -16.68
C ASP A 31 4.88 10.54 -16.84
N LEU A 32 4.68 11.33 -15.78
CA LEU A 32 3.83 12.53 -15.80
C LEU A 32 4.62 13.80 -16.11
N VAL A 33 4.01 14.67 -16.92
CA VAL A 33 4.50 16.00 -17.31
C VAL A 33 3.46 17.03 -16.90
N TYR A 34 3.92 18.08 -16.23
CA TYR A 34 3.09 19.18 -15.76
C TYR A 34 3.36 20.40 -16.63
N VAL A 35 2.36 20.80 -17.42
CA VAL A 35 2.50 21.88 -18.38
C VAL A 35 1.61 23.05 -17.98
N LYS A 36 2.22 24.22 -17.76
CA LYS A 36 1.52 25.46 -17.44
C LYS A 36 1.28 26.28 -18.71
N GLY A 37 0.18 27.04 -18.76
CA GLY A 37 -0.13 27.96 -19.87
C GLY A 37 -1.00 27.35 -20.97
N LEU A 38 -1.42 26.10 -20.79
CA LEU A 38 -2.37 25.42 -21.65
C LEU A 38 -3.82 25.59 -21.13
N SER A 39 -4.80 25.67 -22.04
CA SER A 39 -6.21 25.93 -21.71
C SER A 39 -6.96 24.68 -21.24
N ALA A 40 -8.13 24.90 -20.62
CA ALA A 40 -8.98 23.86 -20.03
C ALA A 40 -9.68 22.94 -21.03
N ASP A 41 -9.74 23.35 -22.30
CA ASP A 41 -10.50 22.66 -23.35
C ASP A 41 -9.66 21.59 -24.09
N LEU A 42 -8.54 21.18 -23.47
CA LEU A 42 -7.65 20.17 -24.03
C LEU A 42 -8.07 18.77 -23.59
N ASP A 43 -8.72 18.06 -24.50
CA ASP A 43 -8.94 16.62 -24.39
C ASP A 43 -8.11 15.85 -25.43
N GLY A 44 -7.51 14.75 -25.01
CA GLY A 44 -6.83 13.80 -25.91
C GLY A 44 -5.30 13.87 -25.91
N LYS A 45 -4.70 13.72 -27.09
CA LYS A 45 -3.25 13.62 -27.31
C LYS A 45 -2.70 14.97 -27.79
N LEU A 46 -1.64 15.42 -27.13
CA LEU A 46 -0.89 16.63 -27.42
C LEU A 46 0.44 16.24 -28.06
N ARG A 47 0.85 16.90 -29.15
CA ARG A 47 2.16 16.67 -29.79
C ARG A 47 3.12 17.79 -29.45
N VAL A 48 4.30 17.45 -28.95
CA VAL A 48 5.39 18.41 -28.71
C VAL A 48 6.07 18.76 -30.03
N ALA A 49 6.02 20.01 -30.46
CA ALA A 49 6.69 20.45 -31.69
C ALA A 49 8.20 20.62 -31.47
N GLY A 50 9.01 20.07 -32.38
CA GLY A 50 10.47 20.23 -32.39
C GLY A 50 11.27 19.14 -31.64
N ASP A 51 10.59 18.19 -31.00
CA ASP A 51 11.19 17.00 -30.40
C ASP A 51 10.68 15.76 -31.14
N ASP A 52 11.48 14.70 -31.26
CA ASP A 52 11.32 13.51 -32.12
C ASP A 52 10.03 12.67 -31.86
N GLY A 53 8.84 13.26 -31.99
CA GLY A 53 7.55 12.56 -31.92
C GLY A 53 7.01 12.29 -30.52
N ALA A 54 7.44 13.02 -29.49
CA ALA A 54 6.89 12.86 -28.14
C ALA A 54 5.41 13.25 -28.09
N VAL A 55 4.55 12.28 -27.73
CA VAL A 55 3.11 12.48 -27.56
C VAL A 55 2.78 12.53 -26.07
N LEU A 56 1.98 13.50 -25.66
CA LEU A 56 1.51 13.66 -24.30
C LEU A 56 0.01 13.35 -24.26
N GLN A 57 -0.41 12.36 -23.49
CA GLN A 57 -1.83 12.10 -23.23
C GLN A 57 -2.28 12.97 -22.05
N VAL A 58 -3.26 13.84 -22.25
CA VAL A 58 -3.84 14.62 -21.14
C VAL A 58 -4.49 13.67 -20.14
N ILE A 59 -4.08 13.76 -18.88
CA ILE A 59 -4.64 13.01 -17.75
C ILE A 59 -5.67 13.87 -17.02
N LYS A 60 -5.34 15.14 -16.82
CA LYS A 60 -6.23 16.09 -16.15
C LYS A 60 -5.87 17.52 -16.50
N VAL A 61 -6.88 18.36 -16.67
CA VAL A 61 -6.70 19.81 -16.71
C VAL A 61 -7.11 20.42 -15.37
N LEU A 62 -6.21 21.20 -14.78
CA LEU A 62 -6.45 22.02 -13.60
C LEU A 62 -6.43 23.49 -14.01
N SER A 63 -6.82 24.39 -13.11
CA SER A 63 -7.08 25.81 -13.39
C SER A 63 -5.95 26.54 -14.14
N ASN A 64 -4.70 26.08 -14.00
CA ASN A 64 -3.53 26.66 -14.66
C ASN A 64 -2.45 25.63 -15.05
N VAL A 65 -2.70 24.33 -14.88
CA VAL A 65 -1.73 23.26 -15.14
C VAL A 65 -2.45 22.09 -15.79
N VAL A 66 -1.93 21.65 -16.93
CA VAL A 66 -2.30 20.39 -17.56
C VAL A 66 -1.34 19.32 -17.07
N VAL A 67 -1.90 18.26 -16.49
CA VAL A 67 -1.18 17.05 -16.14
C VAL A 67 -1.34 16.09 -17.31
N ALA A 68 -0.23 15.71 -17.93
CA ALA A 68 -0.21 14.79 -19.06
C ALA A 68 0.78 13.66 -18.79
N ARG A 69 0.63 12.54 -19.50
CA ARG A 69 1.54 11.40 -19.45
C ARG A 69 2.24 11.24 -20.79
N VAL A 70 3.53 10.93 -20.79
CA VAL A 70 4.28 10.67 -22.03
C VAL A 70 3.89 9.32 -22.63
N VAL A 71 3.52 9.30 -23.91
CA VAL A 71 3.15 8.12 -24.69
C VAL A 71 3.84 8.14 -26.06
N GLU A 72 4.03 6.97 -26.66
CA GLU A 72 4.40 6.75 -28.05
C GLU A 72 3.26 7.22 -28.99
N GLU A 73 3.53 7.36 -30.29
CA GLU A 73 2.53 7.83 -31.26
C GLU A 73 1.27 6.93 -31.33
N ASN A 74 1.46 5.61 -31.23
CA ASN A 74 0.37 4.65 -31.18
C ASN A 74 -0.47 4.76 -29.88
N GLY A 75 -0.03 5.55 -28.90
CA GLY A 75 -0.67 5.73 -27.60
C GLY A 75 -0.23 4.74 -26.53
N SER A 76 0.64 3.77 -26.89
CA SER A 76 1.32 2.93 -25.92
C SER A 76 2.28 3.81 -25.11
N PRO A 77 2.42 3.63 -23.80
CA PRO A 77 3.37 4.40 -23.03
C PRO A 77 4.81 4.19 -23.48
N VAL A 78 5.61 5.25 -23.36
CA VAL A 78 7.00 5.21 -23.81
C VAL A 78 7.74 4.11 -23.08
N LYS A 79 8.35 3.19 -23.84
CA LYS A 79 9.21 2.16 -23.27
C LYS A 79 10.50 2.81 -22.78
N SER A 80 10.45 3.41 -21.59
CA SER A 80 11.66 3.67 -20.83
C SER A 80 12.20 2.31 -20.42
N GLY A 81 13.36 1.93 -20.97
CA GLY A 81 14.22 0.96 -20.30
C GLY A 81 14.38 1.45 -18.87
N ASP A 82 13.79 0.70 -17.94
CA ASP A 82 13.49 1.02 -16.56
C ASP A 82 12.58 2.25 -16.37
N ARG A 83 11.28 2.01 -16.09
CA ARG A 83 10.57 2.57 -14.91
C ARG A 83 9.03 2.46 -14.94
N THR A 84 8.38 2.14 -16.05
CA THR A 84 6.95 1.76 -16.07
C THR A 84 6.57 1.30 -17.49
N GLN A 85 6.26 0.02 -17.70
CA GLN A 85 5.69 -0.48 -18.98
C GLN A 85 4.17 -0.53 -18.85
N VAL A 86 3.44 0.15 -19.72
CA VAL A 86 2.00 -0.08 -19.85
C VAL A 86 1.78 -0.99 -21.04
N ASP A 87 0.82 -1.88 -20.91
CA ASP A 87 0.51 -2.89 -21.92
C ASP A 87 -0.96 -2.83 -22.33
N ASP A 88 -1.18 -3.29 -23.54
CA ASP A 88 -2.20 -2.87 -24.49
C ASP A 88 -3.41 -3.80 -24.38
N GLY A 89 -4.02 -3.86 -23.19
CA GLY A 89 -5.15 -4.74 -22.91
C GLY A 89 -6.48 -4.00 -22.86
N THR A 90 -7.14 -3.88 -24.02
CA THR A 90 -8.60 -3.65 -24.24
C THR A 90 -9.33 -2.64 -23.34
N LEU A 91 -9.83 -1.56 -23.97
CA LEU A 91 -10.69 -0.54 -23.36
C LEU A 91 -11.99 -1.13 -22.79
N ALA A 92 -11.97 -1.40 -21.49
CA ALA A 92 -13.00 -0.94 -20.57
C ALA A 92 -12.31 -0.20 -19.41
N GLY A 93 -11.66 0.92 -19.71
CA GLY A 93 -10.97 1.75 -18.72
C GLY A 93 -9.56 2.15 -19.15
N SER A 94 -9.12 3.33 -18.71
CA SER A 94 -7.83 3.92 -19.03
C SER A 94 -6.63 3.02 -18.68
N PRO A 95 -5.49 3.13 -19.39
CA PRO A 95 -4.30 2.32 -19.10
C PRO A 95 -3.81 2.51 -17.66
N ARG A 96 -3.75 1.42 -16.89
CA ARG A 96 -3.26 1.37 -15.50
C ARG A 96 -1.74 1.49 -15.47
N ARG A 97 -1.21 2.18 -14.45
CA ARG A 97 0.24 2.27 -14.24
C ARG A 97 0.79 0.96 -13.69
N VAL A 98 1.92 0.50 -14.19
CA VAL A 98 2.44 -0.85 -13.89
C VAL A 98 3.78 -0.78 -13.17
N VAL A 99 3.95 -1.63 -12.16
CA VAL A 99 5.24 -1.88 -11.51
C VAL A 99 5.58 -3.36 -11.63
N HIS A 100 6.87 -3.69 -11.60
CA HIS A 100 7.34 -5.06 -11.73
C HIS A 100 8.04 -5.51 -10.45
N ALA A 101 7.69 -6.71 -9.98
CA ALA A 101 8.48 -7.43 -9.00
C ALA A 101 9.61 -8.19 -9.71
N MET A 102 10.82 -8.09 -9.17
CA MET A 102 11.97 -8.88 -9.64
C MET A 102 12.13 -10.13 -8.78
N ARG A 103 12.24 -11.30 -9.40
CA ARG A 103 12.52 -12.54 -8.66
C ARG A 103 13.96 -12.57 -8.17
N VAL A 104 14.17 -13.00 -6.93
CA VAL A 104 15.49 -13.16 -6.32
C VAL A 104 15.68 -14.59 -5.81
N SER A 105 16.92 -15.07 -5.83
CA SER A 105 17.29 -16.38 -5.26
C SER A 105 17.72 -16.29 -3.79
N ALA A 106 18.16 -15.10 -3.36
CA ALA A 106 18.52 -14.82 -1.98
C ALA A 106 17.62 -13.70 -1.44
N ALA A 107 16.94 -13.97 -0.33
CA ALA A 107 16.10 -12.99 0.35
C ALA A 107 16.96 -11.84 0.92
N PRO A 108 16.45 -10.59 0.91
CA PRO A 108 17.07 -9.49 1.62
C PRO A 108 16.98 -9.71 3.14
N ARG A 109 17.87 -9.08 3.91
CA ARG A 109 17.77 -9.06 5.36
C ARG A 109 16.80 -7.94 5.76
N ILE A 110 15.70 -8.28 6.41
CA ILE A 110 14.73 -7.28 6.88
C ILE A 110 15.26 -6.58 8.13
N ASP A 111 16.05 -5.53 7.92
CA ASP A 111 16.63 -4.68 8.98
C ASP A 111 16.29 -3.19 8.80
N GLY A 112 15.57 -2.87 7.73
CA GLY A 112 15.10 -1.54 7.37
C GLY A 112 16.11 -0.78 6.51
N ARG A 113 17.22 -1.39 6.09
CA ARG A 113 18.25 -0.77 5.26
C ARG A 113 18.20 -1.35 3.85
N LEU A 114 18.12 -0.48 2.85
CA LEU A 114 18.08 -0.89 1.44
C LEU A 114 19.50 -1.09 0.86
N ASP A 115 20.43 -1.64 1.64
CA ASP A 115 21.84 -1.79 1.27
C ASP A 115 22.20 -3.15 0.65
N ASP A 116 21.35 -4.17 0.83
CA ASP A 116 21.45 -5.47 0.14
C ASP A 116 21.54 -5.32 -1.38
N ALA A 117 22.39 -6.16 -2.01
CA ALA A 117 22.69 -6.06 -3.44
C ALA A 117 21.45 -6.25 -4.34
N VAL A 118 20.48 -7.06 -3.91
CA VAL A 118 19.24 -7.34 -4.65
C VAL A 118 18.40 -6.08 -4.86
N TRP A 119 18.40 -5.15 -3.91
CA TRP A 119 17.67 -3.89 -4.04
C TRP A 119 18.23 -3.01 -5.15
N ARG A 120 19.52 -3.11 -5.49
CA ARG A 120 20.11 -2.28 -6.56
C ARG A 120 19.68 -2.72 -7.96
N GLN A 121 19.27 -3.97 -8.12
CA GLN A 121 18.87 -4.56 -9.40
C GLN A 121 17.37 -4.41 -9.67
N ALA A 122 16.56 -4.30 -8.61
CA ALA A 122 15.12 -4.14 -8.74
C ALA A 122 14.73 -2.81 -9.38
N GLN A 123 13.74 -2.86 -10.28
CA GLN A 123 13.18 -1.67 -10.91
C GLN A 123 12.55 -0.75 -9.85
N ALA A 124 12.90 0.54 -9.91
CA ALA A 124 12.35 1.56 -9.05
C ALA A 124 10.96 2.02 -9.54
N ALA A 125 9.96 1.93 -8.68
CA ALA A 125 8.70 2.64 -8.81
C ALA A 125 8.86 4.04 -8.23
N GLU A 126 8.68 5.05 -9.08
CA GLU A 126 8.77 6.47 -8.72
C GLU A 126 7.49 7.19 -9.16
N GLY A 127 7.54 8.51 -9.34
CA GLY A 127 6.45 9.25 -9.97
C GLY A 127 5.18 9.36 -9.13
N PHE A 128 5.31 9.32 -7.80
CA PHE A 128 4.20 9.51 -6.90
C PHE A 128 3.63 10.92 -7.06
N VAL A 129 2.34 11.07 -6.76
CA VAL A 129 1.62 12.34 -6.82
C VAL A 129 0.84 12.56 -5.53
N GLN A 130 0.53 13.82 -5.25
CA GLN A 130 -0.28 14.19 -4.10
C GLN A 130 -1.73 13.75 -4.29
N ARG A 131 -2.26 13.09 -3.27
CA ARG A 131 -3.70 12.92 -3.04
C ARG A 131 -4.23 14.11 -2.26
N ASP A 132 -3.51 14.52 -1.23
CA ASP A 132 -3.80 15.71 -0.41
C ASP A 132 -2.50 16.47 -0.14
N PRO A 133 -2.53 17.81 0.01
CA PRO A 133 -3.70 18.68 -0.16
C PRO A 133 -4.00 19.02 -1.63
N LYS A 134 -3.02 18.88 -2.53
CA LYS A 134 -3.16 19.31 -3.93
C LYS A 134 -3.25 18.11 -4.86
N TYR A 135 -4.45 17.58 -5.02
CA TYR A 135 -4.71 16.38 -5.83
C TYR A 135 -4.05 16.43 -7.22
N TRP A 136 -3.35 15.35 -7.61
CA TRP A 136 -2.52 15.20 -8.81
C TRP A 136 -1.23 16.04 -8.87
N MET A 137 -0.94 16.92 -7.92
CA MET A 137 0.31 17.69 -7.94
C MET A 137 1.54 16.81 -7.67
N PRO A 138 2.73 17.25 -8.11
CA PRO A 138 3.98 16.62 -7.72
C PRO A 138 4.15 16.54 -6.20
N VAL A 139 4.69 15.42 -5.71
CA VAL A 139 5.04 15.28 -4.28
C VAL A 139 6.09 16.31 -3.87
N THR A 140 6.00 16.82 -2.64
CA THR A 140 7.00 17.74 -2.11
C THR A 140 8.23 17.01 -1.57
N GLU A 141 8.08 15.74 -1.21
CA GLU A 141 9.15 14.84 -0.77
C GLU A 141 9.15 13.56 -1.61
N ARG A 142 10.32 13.20 -2.14
CA ARG A 142 10.46 12.07 -3.06
C ARG A 142 10.28 10.75 -2.31
N THR A 143 9.54 9.83 -2.91
CA THR A 143 9.44 8.45 -2.45
C THR A 143 9.78 7.51 -3.61
N VAL A 144 10.61 6.51 -3.33
CA VAL A 144 10.98 5.46 -4.29
C VAL A 144 10.64 4.12 -3.68
N VAL A 145 10.01 3.24 -4.45
CA VAL A 145 9.65 1.89 -4.00
C VAL A 145 10.27 0.86 -4.92
N LYS A 146 10.76 -0.24 -4.36
CA LYS A 146 11.27 -1.39 -5.10
C LYS A 146 10.57 -2.64 -4.63
N ILE A 147 10.33 -3.56 -5.56
CA ILE A 147 9.57 -4.77 -5.30
C ILE A 147 10.38 -5.96 -5.77
N ILE A 148 10.65 -6.89 -4.87
CA ILE A 148 11.30 -8.17 -5.16
C ILE A 148 10.52 -9.31 -4.53
N TYR A 149 10.75 -10.53 -4.97
CA TYR A 149 10.10 -11.71 -4.38
C TYR A 149 10.97 -12.95 -4.55
N ASP A 150 10.80 -13.91 -3.64
CA ASP A 150 11.31 -15.26 -3.78
C ASP A 150 10.13 -16.26 -3.81
N ASN A 151 10.37 -17.53 -3.49
CA ASN A 151 9.31 -18.55 -3.49
C ASN A 151 8.40 -18.49 -2.26
N GLU A 152 8.75 -17.69 -1.25
CA GLU A 152 8.12 -17.69 0.07
C GLU A 152 7.46 -16.36 0.40
N LYS A 153 8.11 -15.25 0.04
CA LYS A 153 7.67 -13.90 0.41
C LYS A 153 7.79 -12.93 -0.77
N ILE A 154 6.92 -11.94 -0.75
CA ILE A 154 7.07 -10.70 -1.52
C ILE A 154 7.62 -9.61 -0.60
N TYR A 155 8.55 -8.81 -1.12
CA TYR A 155 9.26 -7.78 -0.40
C TYR A 155 9.07 -6.40 -1.02
N PHE A 156 8.94 -5.40 -0.18
CA PHE A 156 8.83 -3.99 -0.59
C PHE A 156 9.86 -3.15 0.14
N GLY A 157 10.70 -2.45 -0.61
CA GLY A 157 11.68 -1.50 -0.09
C GLY A 157 11.23 -0.07 -0.40
N PHE A 158 10.93 0.71 0.64
CA PHE A 158 10.57 2.13 0.53
C PHE A 158 11.76 2.99 0.94
N GLU A 159 12.12 3.93 0.07
CA GLU A 159 13.06 5.01 0.35
C GLU A 159 12.27 6.32 0.37
N CYS A 160 12.15 6.92 1.55
CA CYS A 160 11.34 8.10 1.82
C CYS A 160 12.26 9.28 2.11
N TYR A 161 12.57 10.08 1.08
CA TYR A 161 13.39 11.28 1.24
C TYR A 161 12.64 12.35 2.00
N ASP A 162 13.35 13.18 2.75
CA ASP A 162 12.78 14.35 3.41
C ASP A 162 13.80 15.49 3.42
N LYS A 163 13.42 16.69 2.96
CA LYS A 163 14.32 17.86 3.01
C LYS A 163 14.58 18.33 4.45
N ASN A 164 13.70 17.99 5.40
CA ASN A 164 13.86 18.33 6.81
C ASN A 164 13.64 17.08 7.69
N PRO A 165 14.56 16.10 7.71
CA PRO A 165 14.37 14.84 8.43
C PRO A 165 14.16 14.99 9.95
N GLY A 166 14.60 16.11 10.53
CA GLY A 166 14.34 16.46 11.93
C GLY A 166 12.86 16.76 12.23
N LEU A 167 12.04 17.02 11.22
CA LEU A 167 10.60 17.28 11.33
C LEU A 167 9.73 16.03 11.09
N ILE A 168 10.33 14.88 10.77
CA ILE A 168 9.58 13.63 10.58
C ILE A 168 8.81 13.30 11.87
N VAL A 169 7.48 13.26 11.75
CA VAL A 169 6.55 13.07 12.87
C VAL A 169 6.41 11.58 13.17
N THR A 170 6.75 11.17 14.38
CA THR A 170 6.62 9.78 14.82
C THR A 170 6.25 9.73 16.29
N ASN A 171 4.97 9.85 16.60
CA ASN A 171 4.48 9.87 17.99
C ASN A 171 4.11 8.48 18.51
N ASN A 172 3.90 7.50 17.62
CA ASN A 172 3.45 6.16 18.00
C ASN A 172 4.50 5.08 17.73
N MET A 173 4.65 4.13 18.64
CA MET A 173 5.58 2.98 18.49
C MET A 173 4.89 1.62 18.57
N ARG A 174 3.58 1.56 18.85
CA ARG A 174 2.82 0.32 19.05
C ARG A 174 2.14 -0.16 17.76
N ARG A 175 2.08 -1.48 17.58
CA ARG A 175 1.19 -2.11 16.60
C ARG A 175 -0.26 -1.70 16.86
N ASP A 176 -1.03 -1.48 15.81
CA ASP A 176 -2.46 -1.13 15.85
C ASP A 176 -2.76 0.20 16.59
N SER A 177 -1.78 1.10 16.63
CA SER A 177 -1.97 2.48 17.10
C SER A 177 -2.50 3.38 15.97
N GLN A 178 -3.11 4.52 16.32
CA GLN A 178 -3.62 5.47 15.33
C GLN A 178 -2.45 6.16 14.59
N LEU A 179 -2.02 5.59 13.47
CA LEU A 179 -0.87 6.08 12.69
C LEU A 179 -1.19 7.28 11.80
N SER A 180 -2.45 7.72 11.74
CA SER A 180 -2.91 8.72 10.75
C SER A 180 -2.25 10.10 10.85
N GLY A 181 -1.63 10.43 11.99
CA GLY A 181 -0.88 11.68 12.18
C GLY A 181 0.64 11.56 12.06
N ASP A 182 1.17 10.34 12.05
CA ASP A 182 2.61 10.07 11.94
C ASP A 182 3.03 9.97 10.47
N ASP A 183 4.29 10.25 10.16
CA ASP A 183 4.88 9.93 8.87
C ASP A 183 4.83 8.42 8.64
N ASN A 184 4.10 8.00 7.61
CA ASN A 184 3.84 6.58 7.32
C ASN A 184 3.86 6.28 5.83
N ILE A 185 4.29 5.06 5.50
CA ILE A 185 4.03 4.46 4.19
C ILE A 185 2.71 3.70 4.22
N GLN A 186 2.14 3.53 3.03
CA GLN A 186 0.87 2.86 2.81
C GLN A 186 1.02 1.91 1.63
N LEU A 187 0.63 0.66 1.81
CA LEU A 187 0.68 -0.37 0.78
C LEU A 187 -0.69 -1.04 0.68
N LEU A 188 -1.32 -0.90 -0.48
CA LEU A 188 -2.58 -1.53 -0.82
C LEU A 188 -2.33 -2.59 -1.89
N LEU A 189 -2.70 -3.83 -1.60
CA LEU A 189 -2.62 -4.95 -2.54
C LEU A 189 -4.02 -5.53 -2.79
N ASP A 190 -4.31 -5.83 -4.04
CA ASP A 190 -5.43 -6.66 -4.48
C ASP A 190 -4.83 -7.88 -5.19
N PRO A 191 -4.53 -8.98 -4.46
CA PRO A 191 -3.88 -10.15 -5.04
C PRO A 191 -4.77 -10.96 -6.00
N PHE A 192 -6.08 -10.71 -6.01
CA PHE A 192 -7.00 -11.31 -6.97
C PHE A 192 -7.21 -10.45 -8.22
N ASN A 193 -6.82 -9.18 -8.16
CA ASN A 193 -7.04 -8.17 -9.20
C ASN A 193 -8.53 -8.07 -9.58
N ASP A 194 -9.42 -8.32 -8.61
CA ASP A 194 -10.88 -8.29 -8.77
C ASP A 194 -11.47 -6.89 -8.62
N LYS A 195 -10.62 -5.92 -8.24
CA LYS A 195 -10.94 -4.50 -8.02
C LYS A 195 -11.98 -4.27 -6.93
N GLN A 196 -12.16 -5.23 -6.01
CA GLN A 196 -13.16 -5.18 -4.95
C GLN A 196 -12.59 -5.51 -3.58
N ASN A 197 -11.67 -6.48 -3.51
CA ASN A 197 -11.09 -6.98 -2.27
C ASN A 197 -9.58 -6.74 -2.25
N GLY A 198 -9.05 -6.49 -1.06
CA GLY A 198 -7.63 -6.24 -0.92
C GLY A 198 -7.18 -6.21 0.53
N VAL A 199 -5.88 -6.07 0.72
CA VAL A 199 -5.23 -5.95 2.02
C VAL A 199 -4.45 -4.64 2.06
N PHE A 200 -4.50 -3.96 3.20
CA PHE A 200 -3.85 -2.68 3.38
C PHE A 200 -2.89 -2.75 4.56
N PHE A 201 -1.66 -2.28 4.33
CA PHE A 201 -0.59 -2.25 5.31
C PHE A 201 -0.14 -0.80 5.50
N ILE A 202 0.03 -0.39 6.76
CA ILE A 202 0.57 0.93 7.12
C ILE A 202 1.75 0.72 8.05
N ILE A 203 2.82 1.49 7.83
CA ILE A 203 4.02 1.46 8.67
C ILE A 203 4.51 2.88 8.86
N ASN A 204 4.77 3.29 10.10
CA ASN A 204 5.40 4.59 10.37
C ASN A 204 6.93 4.50 10.38
N ALA A 205 7.62 5.65 10.42
CA ALA A 205 9.08 5.68 10.41
C ALA A 205 9.78 5.09 11.66
N LEU A 206 9.02 4.66 12.68
CA LEU A 206 9.52 3.90 13.84
C LEU A 206 9.22 2.39 13.75
N GLY A 207 8.58 1.93 12.67
CA GLY A 207 8.21 0.53 12.49
C GLY A 207 6.92 0.12 13.19
N ALA A 208 6.14 1.07 13.75
CA ALA A 208 4.78 0.80 14.17
C ALA A 208 3.96 0.43 12.94
N ARG A 209 3.21 -0.66 13.03
CA ARG A 209 2.55 -1.29 11.88
C ARG A 209 1.09 -1.62 12.18
N ALA A 210 0.26 -1.56 11.14
CA ALA A 210 -1.12 -1.98 11.16
C ALA A 210 -1.47 -2.65 9.83
N ASP A 211 -2.42 -3.57 9.87
CA ASP A 211 -2.99 -4.25 8.72
C ASP A 211 -4.52 -4.21 8.78
N MET A 212 -5.16 -4.35 7.62
CA MET A 212 -6.61 -4.51 7.54
C MET A 212 -7.00 -5.21 6.24
N LEU A 213 -8.07 -5.99 6.31
CA LEU A 213 -8.72 -6.55 5.14
C LEU A 213 -9.80 -5.59 4.63
N LEU A 214 -9.83 -5.38 3.32
CA LEU A 214 -10.74 -4.48 2.63
C LEU A 214 -11.67 -5.26 1.71
N SER A 215 -12.92 -4.81 1.63
CA SER A 215 -13.92 -5.37 0.72
C SER A 215 -14.86 -4.29 0.18
N ASN A 216 -15.48 -4.58 -0.96
CA ASN A 216 -16.36 -3.66 -1.68
C ASN A 216 -15.68 -2.30 -1.92
N GLU A 217 -14.45 -2.31 -2.43
CA GLU A 217 -13.64 -1.11 -2.68
C GLU A 217 -13.36 -0.28 -1.40
N GLY A 218 -13.12 -0.97 -0.28
CA GLY A 218 -12.89 -0.34 1.01
C GLY A 218 -14.13 0.28 1.65
N ARG A 219 -15.34 -0.09 1.20
CA ARG A 219 -16.59 0.24 1.90
C ARG A 219 -16.72 -0.51 3.22
N THR A 220 -16.13 -1.69 3.29
CA THR A 220 -16.04 -2.53 4.48
C THR A 220 -14.58 -2.75 4.79
N THR A 221 -14.19 -2.46 6.03
CA THR A 221 -12.86 -2.73 6.58
C THR A 221 -12.98 -3.74 7.70
N ASN A 222 -12.00 -4.63 7.82
CA ASN A 222 -11.79 -5.48 8.97
C ASN A 222 -10.38 -5.21 9.48
N GLU A 223 -10.29 -4.35 10.49
CA GLU A 223 -9.04 -3.93 11.14
C GLU A 223 -8.54 -4.99 12.14
N ASP A 224 -9.39 -5.96 12.51
CA ASP A 224 -9.01 -7.08 13.36
C ASP A 224 -8.34 -8.22 12.56
N TRP A 225 -8.26 -8.09 11.23
CA TRP A 225 -7.52 -9.04 10.39
C TRP A 225 -6.02 -8.91 10.62
N ASP A 226 -5.46 -9.80 11.42
CA ASP A 226 -4.05 -9.79 11.79
C ASP A 226 -3.22 -10.74 10.89
N CYS A 227 -2.34 -10.15 10.09
CA CYS A 227 -1.43 -10.86 9.17
C CYS A 227 -0.07 -11.11 9.85
N ILE A 228 0.57 -12.26 9.59
CA ILE A 228 1.98 -12.46 10.01
C ILE A 228 2.93 -11.95 8.94
N TRP A 229 3.46 -10.75 9.11
CA TRP A 229 4.44 -10.16 8.22
C TRP A 229 5.56 -9.46 9.01
N GLU A 230 6.66 -9.16 8.33
CA GLU A 230 7.83 -8.51 8.91
C GLU A 230 7.99 -7.11 8.33
N ALA A 231 8.37 -6.15 9.19
CA ALA A 231 8.71 -4.81 8.77
C ALA A 231 9.79 -4.22 9.66
N ARG A 232 10.71 -3.47 9.05
CA ARG A 232 11.73 -2.69 9.76
C ARG A 232 11.92 -1.34 9.08
N CYS A 233 12.20 -0.33 9.89
CA CYS A 233 12.39 1.04 9.43
C CYS A 233 13.67 1.62 10.03
N VAL A 234 14.38 2.46 9.26
CA VAL A 234 15.58 3.16 9.71
C VAL A 234 15.49 4.62 9.28
N ARG A 235 15.64 5.55 10.23
CA ARG A 235 15.79 6.97 9.93
C ARG A 235 17.26 7.30 9.66
N HIS A 236 17.51 8.22 8.74
CA HIS A 236 18.84 8.68 8.36
C HIS A 236 18.83 10.16 7.94
N GLU A 237 20.01 10.69 7.58
CA GLU A 237 20.24 12.13 7.39
C GLU A 237 19.46 12.78 6.25
N ILE A 238 18.85 11.99 5.36
CA ILE A 238 18.12 12.47 4.18
C ILE A 238 16.67 12.00 4.16
N GLY A 239 16.19 11.34 5.22
CA GLY A 239 14.87 10.73 5.26
C GLY A 239 14.80 9.47 6.11
N TRP A 240 14.08 8.46 5.60
CA TRP A 240 13.98 7.15 6.23
C TRP A 240 13.68 6.06 5.20
N THR A 241 14.02 4.82 5.56
CA THR A 241 13.76 3.63 4.77
C THR A 241 12.83 2.67 5.51
N ALA A 242 12.09 1.87 4.75
CA ALA A 242 11.33 0.75 5.27
C ALA A 242 11.51 -0.48 4.40
N GLU A 243 11.64 -1.64 5.04
CA GLU A 243 11.59 -2.95 4.39
C GLU A 243 10.39 -3.70 4.93
N ILE A 244 9.65 -4.32 4.01
CA ILE A 244 8.46 -5.11 4.30
C ILE A 244 8.67 -6.49 3.69
N ALA A 245 8.38 -7.55 4.44
CA ALA A 245 8.30 -8.91 3.92
C ALA A 245 6.94 -9.53 4.26
N ILE A 246 6.19 -9.91 3.23
CA ILE A 246 4.87 -10.52 3.35
C ILE A 246 4.94 -11.94 2.79
N PRO A 247 4.78 -12.98 3.63
CA PRO A 247 4.72 -14.34 3.13
C PRO A 247 3.51 -14.56 2.23
N PHE A 248 3.69 -15.30 1.13
CA PHE A 248 2.61 -15.61 0.20
C PHE A 248 1.50 -16.45 0.85
N ASP A 249 1.80 -17.25 1.88
CA ASP A 249 0.80 -18.04 2.61
C ASP A 249 -0.17 -17.20 3.46
N GLN A 250 0.18 -15.95 3.76
CA GLN A 250 -0.70 -14.99 4.44
C GLN A 250 -1.66 -14.29 3.46
N LEU A 251 -1.38 -14.36 2.16
CA LEU A 251 -2.17 -13.72 1.12
C LEU A 251 -3.00 -14.77 0.37
N ARG A 252 -4.28 -14.47 0.15
CA ARG A 252 -5.11 -15.28 -0.74
C ARG A 252 -4.94 -14.74 -2.16
N PHE A 253 -4.53 -15.60 -3.08
CA PHE A 253 -4.39 -15.28 -4.51
C PHE A 253 -4.66 -16.53 -5.36
N ASN A 254 -4.81 -16.32 -6.68
CA ASN A 254 -4.95 -17.38 -7.67
C ASN A 254 -3.61 -17.60 -8.38
N PRO A 255 -2.93 -18.74 -8.18
CA PRO A 255 -1.69 -19.04 -8.88
C PRO A 255 -1.93 -19.13 -10.40
N SER A 256 -1.02 -18.51 -11.15
CA SER A 256 -0.92 -18.60 -12.61
C SER A 256 0.54 -18.49 -13.03
N ASP A 257 0.84 -18.83 -14.29
CA ASP A 257 2.21 -18.71 -14.83
C ASP A 257 2.74 -17.27 -14.73
N GLU A 258 1.85 -16.29 -14.90
CA GLU A 258 2.09 -14.88 -14.69
C GLU A 258 0.90 -14.28 -13.96
N MET A 259 1.13 -13.81 -12.73
CA MET A 259 0.10 -13.18 -11.92
C MET A 259 0.12 -11.66 -12.09
N GLU A 260 -1.07 -11.09 -12.13
CA GLU A 260 -1.27 -9.64 -12.01
C GLU A 260 -1.99 -9.36 -10.69
N TRP A 261 -1.41 -8.50 -9.87
CA TRP A 261 -2.06 -8.00 -8.65
C TRP A 261 -2.39 -6.53 -8.82
N GLY A 262 -3.52 -6.07 -8.29
CA GLY A 262 -3.73 -4.63 -8.09
C GLY A 262 -2.75 -4.12 -7.04
N ILE A 263 -2.12 -2.97 -7.28
CA ILE A 263 -1.23 -2.31 -6.31
C ILE A 263 -1.44 -0.80 -6.25
N ASN A 264 -1.40 -0.26 -5.03
CA ASN A 264 -1.18 1.16 -4.80
C ASN A 264 -0.24 1.31 -3.62
N MET A 265 0.60 2.32 -3.67
CA MET A 265 1.61 2.60 -2.68
C MET A 265 1.54 4.08 -2.38
N GLY A 266 1.88 4.50 -1.17
CA GLY A 266 1.82 5.90 -0.80
C GLY A 266 2.63 6.23 0.43
N ARG A 267 2.66 7.50 0.75
CA ARG A 267 3.25 8.03 1.98
C ARG A 267 2.39 9.19 2.47
N TYR A 268 2.15 9.25 3.78
CA TYR A 268 1.68 10.44 4.45
C TYR A 268 2.84 11.12 5.15
N ILE A 269 3.03 12.41 4.89
CA ILE A 269 4.11 13.24 5.43
C ILE A 269 3.51 14.12 6.53
N GLY A 270 3.65 13.68 7.79
CA GLY A 270 2.94 14.27 8.93
C GLY A 270 3.16 15.78 9.09
N HIS A 271 4.41 16.25 9.03
CA HIS A 271 4.74 17.67 9.24
C HIS A 271 4.29 18.61 8.11
N LYS A 272 3.85 18.06 6.97
CA LYS A 272 3.31 18.83 5.84
C LYS A 272 1.82 18.62 5.64
N ASN A 273 1.23 17.66 6.37
CA ASN A 273 -0.12 17.16 6.11
C ASN A 273 -0.33 16.81 4.62
N GLU A 274 0.65 16.12 4.03
CA GLU A 274 0.65 15.76 2.60
C GLU A 274 0.49 14.24 2.47
N GLU A 275 -0.54 13.81 1.75
CA GLU A 275 -0.72 12.41 1.39
C GLU A 275 -0.36 12.21 -0.07
N THR A 276 0.46 11.19 -0.34
CA THR A 276 0.97 10.86 -1.67
C THR A 276 0.59 9.45 -2.05
N ALA A 277 0.43 9.19 -3.34
CA ALA A 277 0.18 7.85 -3.84
C ALA A 277 0.78 7.63 -5.24
N PHE A 278 1.03 6.36 -5.55
CA PHE A 278 1.50 5.91 -6.85
C PHE A 278 0.46 6.17 -7.93
N ILE A 279 -0.82 5.99 -7.57
CA ILE A 279 -1.99 6.47 -8.31
C ILE A 279 -2.97 7.16 -7.36
N VAL A 280 -3.44 8.33 -7.77
CA VAL A 280 -4.59 9.01 -7.18
C VAL A 280 -5.73 8.89 -8.19
N GLY A 281 -6.80 8.20 -7.85
CA GLY A 281 -7.90 7.93 -8.79
C GLY A 281 -8.72 9.16 -9.13
N ARG A 282 -10.02 8.97 -9.38
CA ARG A 282 -10.93 10.10 -9.49
C ARG A 282 -11.06 10.83 -8.15
N HIS A 283 -11.02 12.16 -8.19
CA HIS A 283 -11.19 12.96 -6.98
C HIS A 283 -12.61 12.79 -6.44
N THR A 284 -12.73 11.98 -5.40
CA THR A 284 -13.96 11.79 -4.63
C THR A 284 -13.76 12.41 -3.24
N PRO A 285 -14.75 13.17 -2.72
CA PRO A 285 -14.68 13.77 -1.40
C PRO A 285 -15.05 12.74 -0.33
N SER A 286 -14.24 11.68 -0.20
CA SER A 286 -14.41 10.63 0.80
C SER A 286 -13.06 10.22 1.35
N PRO A 287 -12.90 10.07 2.68
CA PRO A 287 -11.71 9.49 3.29
C PRO A 287 -11.36 8.10 2.75
N ARG A 288 -12.37 7.34 2.28
CA ARG A 288 -12.22 5.98 1.76
C ARG A 288 -11.58 5.93 0.36
N ARG A 289 -11.38 7.06 -0.30
CA ARG A 289 -10.79 7.12 -1.66
C ARG A 289 -9.39 6.50 -1.75
N ARG A 290 -8.66 6.42 -0.63
CA ARG A 290 -7.36 5.73 -0.58
C ARG A 290 -7.46 4.21 -0.74
N TYR A 291 -8.65 3.65 -0.54
CA TYR A 291 -8.95 2.22 -0.64
C TYR A 291 -9.64 1.83 -1.96
N GLN A 292 -9.86 2.77 -2.88
CA GLN A 292 -10.52 2.49 -4.15
C GLN A 292 -9.63 1.62 -5.03
N MET A 293 -10.10 0.39 -5.29
CA MET A 293 -9.32 -0.62 -6.00
C MET A 293 -9.46 -0.51 -7.52
N THR A 294 -10.59 0.02 -8.00
CA THR A 294 -10.83 0.24 -9.44
C THR A 294 -9.73 1.07 -10.12
N ASP A 295 -9.19 2.07 -9.41
CA ASP A 295 -8.22 3.02 -9.95
C ASP A 295 -6.76 2.66 -9.60
N MET A 296 -6.48 1.47 -9.06
CA MET A 296 -5.13 1.05 -8.67
C MET A 296 -4.21 0.81 -9.87
N GLY A 297 -2.90 0.83 -9.63
CA GLY A 297 -1.91 0.31 -10.56
C GLY A 297 -1.93 -1.22 -10.60
N VAL A 298 -1.03 -1.79 -11.41
CA VAL A 298 -0.87 -3.25 -11.54
C VAL A 298 0.56 -3.64 -11.19
N LEU A 299 0.71 -4.66 -10.37
CA LEU A 299 1.96 -5.35 -10.11
C LEU A 299 2.06 -6.57 -11.02
N ARG A 300 3.15 -6.65 -11.79
CA ARG A 300 3.48 -7.75 -12.70
C ARG A 300 4.83 -8.37 -12.33
N GLY A 301 5.21 -9.44 -13.04
CA GLY A 301 6.50 -10.10 -12.86
C GLY A 301 6.51 -11.20 -11.78
N LEU A 302 5.39 -11.42 -11.10
CA LEU A 302 5.19 -12.53 -10.17
C LEU A 302 4.93 -13.81 -10.98
N LYS A 303 5.94 -14.69 -11.03
CA LYS A 303 5.94 -15.93 -11.83
C LYS A 303 6.33 -17.11 -10.96
N ALA A 304 5.74 -18.27 -11.24
CA ALA A 304 6.08 -19.53 -10.58
C ALA A 304 6.05 -19.47 -9.03
N VAL A 305 5.10 -18.70 -8.48
CA VAL A 305 4.82 -18.71 -7.04
C VAL A 305 3.75 -19.75 -6.79
N GLU A 306 4.11 -20.80 -6.05
CA GLU A 306 3.16 -21.81 -5.63
C GLU A 306 2.40 -21.36 -4.40
N ARG A 307 1.11 -21.70 -4.36
CA ARG A 307 0.31 -21.47 -3.16
C ARG A 307 0.67 -22.51 -2.10
N LYS A 308 1.36 -22.08 -1.05
CA LYS A 308 1.54 -22.88 0.16
C LYS A 308 0.25 -22.91 0.98
N ARG A 309 0.00 -24.02 1.68
CA ARG A 309 -1.12 -24.12 2.62
C ARG A 309 -0.81 -23.24 3.84
N LEU A 310 -1.80 -22.48 4.29
CA LEU A 310 -1.69 -21.71 5.52
C LEU A 310 -1.45 -22.66 6.69
N PHE A 311 -0.40 -22.41 7.47
CA PHE A 311 -0.15 -23.09 8.73
C PHE A 311 0.41 -22.09 9.74
N GLN A 312 -0.30 -21.89 10.83
CA GLN A 312 0.06 -20.91 11.85
C GLN A 312 -0.14 -21.54 13.22
N VAL A 313 0.81 -21.30 14.13
CA VAL A 313 0.74 -21.74 15.53
C VAL A 313 1.07 -20.55 16.42
N LYS A 314 0.19 -20.24 17.37
CA LYS A 314 0.37 -19.19 18.38
C LYS A 314 0.40 -19.84 19.76
N PRO A 315 1.57 -20.22 20.29
CA PRO A 315 1.68 -20.71 21.67
C PRO A 315 1.61 -19.55 22.66
N TYR A 316 1.06 -19.81 23.85
CA TYR A 316 1.10 -18.86 24.97
C TYR A 316 1.38 -19.56 26.30
N VAL A 317 1.92 -18.80 27.23
CA VAL A 317 2.24 -19.23 28.60
C VAL A 317 1.91 -18.08 29.53
N LEU A 318 1.13 -18.37 30.58
CA LEU A 318 0.66 -17.42 31.58
C LEU A 318 1.12 -17.87 32.97
N PRO A 319 2.19 -17.26 33.52
CA PRO A 319 2.54 -17.41 34.92
C PRO A 319 1.64 -16.52 35.79
N GLY A 320 1.00 -17.09 36.80
CA GLY A 320 0.11 -16.38 37.71
C GLY A 320 0.40 -16.67 39.18
N THR A 321 -0.15 -15.85 40.06
CA THR A 321 -0.16 -16.09 41.50
C THR A 321 -1.56 -15.80 42.02
N SER A 322 -2.15 -16.72 42.79
CA SER A 322 -3.45 -16.55 43.42
C SER A 322 -3.30 -16.60 44.92
N ARG A 323 -4.05 -15.72 45.60
CA ARG A 323 -4.07 -15.65 47.06
C ARG A 323 -5.51 -15.75 47.54
N ASN A 324 -5.78 -16.74 48.38
CA ASN A 324 -7.07 -16.90 49.03
C ASN A 324 -7.11 -16.03 50.30
N PHE A 325 -8.12 -15.18 50.42
CA PHE A 325 -8.31 -14.28 51.57
C PHE A 325 -9.26 -14.83 52.65
N ALA A 326 -9.77 -16.05 52.47
CA ALA A 326 -10.79 -16.67 53.33
C ALA A 326 -10.24 -17.79 54.25
N GLY A 327 -8.92 -18.05 54.27
CA GLY A 327 -8.31 -19.05 55.12
C GLY A 327 -6.79 -18.92 55.17
N ASP A 328 -6.20 -19.29 56.30
CA ASP A 328 -4.76 -19.28 56.50
C ASP A 328 -4.14 -20.47 55.73
N GLU A 329 -3.65 -20.21 54.52
CA GLU A 329 -2.38 -20.72 53.95
C GLU A 329 -2.23 -20.38 52.45
N GLY A 330 -1.05 -19.83 52.10
CA GLY A 330 -0.39 -20.04 50.81
C GLY A 330 -0.66 -19.05 49.66
N GLU A 331 0.41 -18.42 49.17
CA GLU A 331 0.46 -17.87 47.81
C GLU A 331 0.61 -19.05 46.82
N ASN A 332 -0.39 -19.29 45.97
CA ASN A 332 -0.36 -20.37 44.99
C ASN A 332 0.09 -19.86 43.63
N ARG A 333 1.22 -20.38 43.14
CA ARG A 333 1.67 -20.11 41.76
C ARG A 333 0.84 -20.94 40.80
N THR A 334 0.19 -20.28 39.86
CA THR A 334 -0.49 -20.92 38.74
C THR A 334 0.36 -20.83 37.48
N PHE A 335 0.28 -21.85 36.64
CA PHE A 335 0.96 -21.86 35.36
C PHE A 335 0.01 -22.45 34.33
N GLU A 336 -0.33 -21.64 33.33
CA GLU A 336 -1.18 -22.04 32.23
C GLU A 336 -0.40 -21.94 30.93
N ALA A 337 -0.63 -22.88 30.03
CA ALA A 337 -0.03 -22.87 28.71
C ALA A 337 -1.05 -23.41 27.70
N GLY A 338 -1.17 -22.75 26.56
CA GLY A 338 -2.05 -23.18 25.49
C GLY A 338 -1.47 -22.84 24.13
N ALA A 339 -2.21 -23.22 23.09
CA ALA A 339 -1.82 -22.91 21.72
C ALA A 339 -3.05 -22.83 20.82
N ASP A 340 -3.02 -21.86 19.90
CA ASP A 340 -3.94 -21.80 18.77
C ASP A 340 -3.23 -22.25 17.51
N VAL A 341 -3.88 -23.13 16.75
CA VAL A 341 -3.40 -23.64 15.46
C VAL A 341 -4.42 -23.32 14.40
N ARG A 342 -3.96 -22.67 13.32
CA ARG A 342 -4.75 -22.42 12.11
C ARG A 342 -4.13 -23.17 10.94
N TYR A 343 -4.94 -23.97 10.25
CA TYR A 343 -4.50 -24.77 9.11
C TYR A 343 -5.45 -24.66 7.92
N GLY A 344 -4.92 -24.28 6.76
CA GLY A 344 -5.68 -24.22 5.51
C GLY A 344 -5.92 -25.61 4.92
N LEU A 345 -7.17 -26.08 4.95
CA LEU A 345 -7.60 -27.33 4.33
C LEU A 345 -7.67 -27.20 2.80
N THR A 346 -8.20 -26.09 2.30
CA THR A 346 -8.27 -25.73 0.87
C THR A 346 -7.95 -24.24 0.67
N SER A 347 -8.06 -23.76 -0.57
CA SER A 347 -7.90 -22.36 -0.93
C SER A 347 -8.92 -21.41 -0.29
N ASN A 348 -10.05 -21.95 0.18
CA ASN A 348 -11.17 -21.20 0.74
C ASN A 348 -11.71 -21.77 2.06
N LEU A 349 -11.05 -22.80 2.62
CA LEU A 349 -11.43 -23.45 3.88
C LEU A 349 -10.21 -23.54 4.80
N ALA A 350 -10.38 -23.03 6.02
CA ALA A 350 -9.41 -23.17 7.10
C ALA A 350 -10.03 -23.92 8.28
N LEU A 351 -9.19 -24.63 9.02
CA LEU A 351 -9.47 -25.26 10.29
C LEU A 351 -8.75 -24.47 11.39
N ASP A 352 -9.50 -23.98 12.36
CA ASP A 352 -8.99 -23.34 13.56
C ASP A 352 -9.17 -24.30 14.75
N VAL A 353 -8.08 -24.59 15.46
CA VAL A 353 -8.05 -25.47 16.64
C VAL A 353 -7.37 -24.74 17.77
N SER A 354 -8.05 -24.63 18.90
CA SER A 354 -7.51 -24.03 20.11
C SER A 354 -7.37 -25.08 21.21
N TYR A 355 -6.23 -25.12 21.88
CA TYR A 355 -5.94 -26.03 23.00
C TYR A 355 -5.65 -25.25 24.28
N ASN A 356 -6.38 -25.60 25.35
CA ASN A 356 -6.25 -25.04 26.70
C ASN A 356 -6.48 -23.52 26.80
N THR A 357 -7.44 -22.98 26.03
CA THR A 357 -7.80 -21.55 25.95
C THR A 357 -8.03 -20.91 27.32
N ASP A 358 -7.31 -19.84 27.61
CA ASP A 358 -7.60 -19.01 28.79
C ASP A 358 -8.85 -18.16 28.53
N PHE A 359 -9.93 -18.46 29.25
CA PHE A 359 -11.18 -17.70 29.21
C PHE A 359 -11.18 -16.50 30.16
N ALA A 360 -10.21 -16.41 31.08
CA ALA A 360 -10.14 -15.36 32.09
C ALA A 360 -9.50 -14.05 31.58
N GLN A 361 -8.86 -14.05 30.40
CA GLN A 361 -8.35 -12.84 29.75
C GLN A 361 -9.21 -12.31 28.58
N VAL A 362 -10.34 -12.95 28.25
CA VAL A 362 -11.23 -12.43 27.20
C VAL A 362 -12.21 -11.37 27.73
N GLU A 363 -12.48 -11.31 29.04
CA GLU A 363 -13.39 -10.31 29.63
C GLU A 363 -12.97 -9.96 31.07
N ALA A 364 -12.31 -8.82 31.28
CA ALA A 364 -12.39 -7.97 32.49
C ALA A 364 -11.27 -6.91 32.47
N ASP A 365 -11.54 -5.76 31.84
CA ASP A 365 -11.18 -4.42 32.35
C ASP A 365 -11.36 -3.38 31.25
N GLN A 366 -12.61 -3.11 30.92
CA GLN A 366 -13.05 -1.72 30.85
C GLN A 366 -14.35 -1.63 31.66
N GLU A 367 -14.25 -1.28 32.94
CA GLU A 367 -15.41 -0.71 33.62
C GLU A 367 -15.75 0.62 32.94
N GLN A 368 -16.63 0.58 31.94
CA GLN A 368 -17.35 1.76 31.49
C GLN A 368 -18.69 1.79 32.19
N VAL A 369 -18.84 2.70 33.15
CA VAL A 369 -20.13 2.99 33.77
C VAL A 369 -21.02 3.66 32.71
N ASN A 370 -21.95 2.89 32.15
CA ASN A 370 -22.94 3.39 31.19
C ASN A 370 -24.28 3.59 31.88
N LEU A 371 -24.77 4.82 31.88
CA LEU A 371 -26.06 5.23 32.47
C LEU A 371 -27.16 5.35 31.39
N THR A 372 -26.96 4.78 30.19
CA THR A 372 -27.92 4.84 29.08
C THR A 372 -28.60 3.50 28.82
N GLN A 373 -29.77 3.54 28.19
CA GLN A 373 -30.65 2.37 27.93
C GLN A 373 -30.22 1.48 26.74
N PHE A 374 -29.03 1.70 26.16
CA PHE A 374 -28.53 0.92 25.02
C PHE A 374 -27.46 -0.08 25.47
N SER A 375 -27.57 -1.33 25.01
CA SER A 375 -26.63 -2.41 25.34
C SER A 375 -25.22 -2.15 24.79
N HIS A 376 -24.21 -2.53 25.55
CA HIS A 376 -22.82 -2.56 25.09
C HIS A 376 -22.64 -3.61 24.00
N PHE A 377 -21.98 -3.22 22.91
CA PHE A 377 -21.36 -4.16 21.97
C PHE A 377 -19.87 -4.23 22.30
N PHE A 378 -19.41 -5.38 22.77
CA PHE A 378 -17.97 -5.64 22.85
C PHE A 378 -17.48 -6.08 21.47
N PRO A 379 -16.43 -5.44 20.90
CA PRO A 379 -15.82 -5.94 19.68
C PRO A 379 -15.21 -7.32 19.95
N GLU A 380 -15.65 -8.32 19.17
CA GLU A 380 -15.21 -9.71 19.27
C GLU A 380 -13.77 -9.84 18.77
N LYS A 381 -12.82 -10.16 19.66
CA LYS A 381 -11.38 -10.18 19.34
C LYS A 381 -10.80 -11.57 19.06
N ARG A 382 -11.61 -12.63 19.14
CA ARG A 382 -11.13 -13.99 18.90
C ARG A 382 -11.14 -14.30 17.40
N TYR A 383 -9.99 -14.73 16.88
CA TYR A 383 -9.77 -15.05 15.46
C TYR A 383 -10.82 -15.97 14.83
N PHE A 384 -11.35 -16.92 15.62
CA PHE A 384 -12.41 -17.84 15.20
C PHE A 384 -13.67 -17.11 14.66
N PHE A 385 -14.03 -15.97 15.25
CA PHE A 385 -15.20 -15.19 14.85
C PHE A 385 -14.88 -14.08 13.83
N LEU A 386 -13.61 -13.68 13.72
CA LEU A 386 -13.17 -12.54 12.89
C LEU A 386 -13.14 -12.83 11.38
N ASP A 387 -12.82 -14.07 10.97
CA ASP A 387 -12.74 -14.44 9.54
C ASP A 387 -14.10 -14.90 8.97
N GLY A 388 -15.09 -15.11 9.84
CA GLY A 388 -16.46 -15.56 9.51
C GLY A 388 -17.55 -14.50 9.68
N ALA A 389 -17.25 -13.31 10.21
CA ALA A 389 -18.26 -12.26 10.47
C ALA A 389 -19.05 -11.83 9.21
N LYS A 390 -18.50 -12.03 8.01
CA LYS A 390 -19.22 -11.82 6.74
C LYS A 390 -20.39 -12.78 6.50
N LEU A 391 -20.41 -13.95 7.15
CA LEU A 391 -21.49 -14.94 7.02
C LEU A 391 -22.66 -14.71 7.99
N PHE A 392 -22.51 -13.81 8.98
CA PHE A 392 -23.49 -13.63 10.05
C PHE A 392 -24.11 -12.23 10.12
N TYR A 393 -23.73 -11.29 9.25
CA TYR A 393 -24.47 -10.04 9.07
C TYR A 393 -25.70 -10.26 8.17
N PHE A 394 -26.82 -10.66 8.76
CA PHE A 394 -28.14 -10.38 8.19
C PHE A 394 -28.69 -9.12 8.88
N GLY A 395 -28.96 -8.09 8.10
CA GLY A 395 -29.55 -6.84 8.55
C GLY A 395 -29.91 -5.96 7.37
#